data_AF-A0A409VNC1-F1
#
_entry.id   AF-A0A409VNC1-F1
#
_cell.length_a   1.000
_cell.length_b   1.000
_cell.length_c   1.000
_cell.angle_alpha   90.00
_cell.angle_beta   90.00
_cell.angle_gamma   90.00
#
_symmetry.space_group_name_H-M   'P 1'
#
loop_
_entity.id
_entity.type
_entity.pdbx_description
1 polymer ?
#
loop_
_entity_poly.entity_id
_entity_poly.type
_entity_poly.pdbx_seq_one_letter_code
_entity_poly.pdbx_strand_id
1 'polypeptide(L)'
;MMLSLVAAFAVFLHVLGVYAHVNNLMGWESASDKPSVKQLGNHAIDLNMESRRAGNLLVQGSQNGFHGIEYDSSTDAHEISSEATPPPLEIIPLIISGPSTNRVDLVFFSDGYLPQERQKFIDDALRLAVDVSKNQTFNTVQPLLNFWAAFSPSNETGIGNEGPKDLGSRVVICEKRTPFGLYRVGTELRGVYYAYPNVGRAACDSLGEQCDYPILLGNDPLYGGLGGDFTVITASILNGPLVLRHELGHSILEVGEEYDGGYAYFGSNAGHDTKDFPWKQWLSRVDQLGGPRIERSVMAMQAYPWTLLNTTTPWSVSFNSSGTYERYSVQLSLAGIPNKGDLLVTLDGVDLGWEPRTAVGMDRWFYNYFSSATLSPGIHELKFSLLNGENLGSAQLCSTEILEYGSEDEFVTEPGFYSLYPTYSDVNETSYRPTNGDCLMRAVTTPNFCKVCLETLWLNLLRNVTFIDDINESCSQRSDSPSILVKTLRLGLLPLAHLRNSDIIPNESYTIFWKKNGKALPQYTNKTVIEIEEDSVGEYTATVKFSTEEIRINSPRLESELTYQVVEPCKDSR
;
A
#
# COMPACT_ATOMS: atom_id res chain seq x y z
N MET A 1 -26.57 -23.96 61.48
CA MET A 1 -28.04 -23.87 61.36
C MET A 1 -28.35 -23.54 59.90
N MET A 2 -28.47 -24.57 59.08
CA MET A 2 -29.74 -25.10 58.49
C MET A 2 -30.08 -24.38 57.17
N LEU A 3 -29.72 -24.97 56.01
CA LEU A 3 -30.53 -25.89 55.16
C LEU A 3 -31.63 -25.12 54.38
N SER A 4 -32.05 -25.41 53.15
CA SER A 4 -31.59 -26.12 51.94
C SER A 4 -32.82 -26.21 51.01
N LEU A 5 -32.61 -26.05 49.69
CA LEU A 5 -33.26 -26.78 48.57
C LEU A 5 -34.70 -26.52 48.04
N VAL A 6 -34.77 -26.82 46.72
CA VAL A 6 -35.88 -27.22 45.80
C VAL A 6 -36.53 -26.06 45.00
N ALA A 7 -36.22 -25.79 43.72
CA ALA A 7 -36.18 -26.55 42.44
C ALA A 7 -37.52 -26.59 41.68
N ALA A 8 -37.45 -26.21 40.39
CA ALA A 8 -38.08 -26.84 39.20
C ALA A 8 -38.79 -25.88 38.20
N PHE A 9 -38.46 -26.13 36.93
CA PHE A 9 -39.07 -25.83 35.62
C PHE A 9 -38.21 -24.91 34.73
N ALA A 10 -37.93 -25.16 33.44
CA ALA A 10 -37.77 -26.35 32.60
C ALA A 10 -37.37 -25.82 31.19
N VAL A 11 -36.19 -26.21 30.69
CA VAL A 11 -35.81 -26.52 29.27
C VAL A 11 -36.48 -25.73 28.12
N PHE A 12 -35.70 -24.99 27.32
CA PHE A 12 -35.42 -25.31 25.89
C PHE A 12 -34.30 -24.43 25.30
N LEU A 13 -33.36 -25.08 24.59
CA LEU A 13 -32.38 -24.50 23.66
C LEU A 13 -33.06 -23.56 22.64
N HIS A 14 -32.39 -22.49 22.22
CA HIS A 14 -32.25 -22.11 20.80
C HIS A 14 -31.03 -21.19 20.59
N VAL A 15 -30.25 -21.55 19.57
CA VAL A 15 -29.12 -20.83 18.97
C VAL A 15 -29.63 -19.56 18.29
N LEU A 16 -29.02 -18.42 18.59
CA LEU A 16 -29.01 -17.19 17.78
C LEU A 16 -27.64 -16.54 18.07
N GLY A 17 -26.68 -16.41 17.15
CA GLY A 17 -26.86 -16.06 15.75
C GLY A 17 -27.19 -14.58 15.66
N VAL A 18 -26.22 -13.70 15.96
CA VAL A 18 -26.37 -12.26 15.72
C VAL A 18 -25.20 -11.80 14.86
N TYR A 19 -25.53 -11.66 13.57
CA TYR A 19 -24.82 -10.85 12.59
C TYR A 19 -24.58 -9.45 13.15
N ALA A 20 -23.31 -9.04 13.29
CA ALA A 20 -22.95 -7.64 13.39
C ALA A 20 -22.67 -7.13 11.97
N HIS A 21 -23.56 -6.28 11.48
CA HIS A 21 -23.39 -5.53 10.24
C HIS A 21 -22.18 -4.59 10.36
N VAL A 22 -21.21 -4.75 9.45
CA VAL A 22 -20.05 -3.88 9.29
C VAL A 22 -20.42 -2.75 8.34
N ASN A 23 -20.53 -1.53 8.86
CA ASN A 23 -20.56 -0.27 8.13
C ASN A 23 -19.66 0.69 8.89
N ASN A 24 -18.47 0.98 8.35
CA ASN A 24 -17.74 2.26 8.46
C ASN A 24 -16.30 2.07 7.98
N LEU A 25 -16.01 2.59 6.80
CA LEU A 25 -14.66 3.00 6.41
C LEU A 25 -14.47 4.41 6.98
N MET A 26 -13.43 4.59 7.80
CA MET A 26 -12.89 5.84 8.40
C MET A 26 -13.19 6.14 9.87
N GLY A 27 -12.13 6.64 10.52
CA GLY A 27 -12.06 7.14 11.89
C GLY A 27 -13.01 8.29 12.18
N TRP A 28 -13.52 8.27 13.41
CA TRP A 28 -14.80 8.84 13.81
C TRP A 28 -14.85 10.36 14.00
N GLU A 29 -16.05 10.89 13.76
CA GLU A 29 -16.61 12.06 14.44
C GLU A 29 -16.76 11.77 15.94
N SER A 30 -16.19 12.62 16.80
CA SER A 30 -16.50 12.59 18.24
C SER A 30 -17.74 13.44 18.54
N ALA A 31 -18.62 12.90 19.38
CA ALA A 31 -19.91 13.48 19.69
C ALA A 31 -19.80 14.68 20.64
N SER A 32 -19.88 15.90 20.10
CA SER A 32 -20.49 17.05 20.79
C SER A 32 -20.93 18.10 19.78
N ASP A 33 -22.15 17.91 19.27
CA ASP A 33 -23.17 18.90 18.84
C ASP A 33 -23.94 18.43 17.59
N LYS A 34 -25.20 18.01 17.79
CA LYS A 34 -26.13 17.67 16.70
C LYS A 34 -26.86 18.94 16.22
N PRO A 35 -27.10 19.03 14.91
CA PRO A 35 -28.47 19.03 14.42
C PRO A 35 -28.73 17.91 13.41
N SER A 36 -29.92 17.34 13.49
CA SER A 36 -30.40 16.18 12.76
C SER A 36 -30.47 16.36 11.23
N VAL A 37 -29.85 15.46 10.46
CA VAL A 37 -30.24 15.16 9.07
C VAL A 37 -30.25 13.64 8.89
N LYS A 38 -31.36 13.10 8.35
CA LYS A 38 -31.56 11.66 8.10
C LYS A 38 -30.73 11.22 6.88
N GLN A 39 -29.92 10.18 7.02
CA GLN A 39 -29.29 9.43 5.93
C GLN A 39 -29.82 7.99 5.91
N LEU A 40 -30.18 7.50 4.73
CA LEU A 40 -30.47 6.10 4.43
C LEU A 40 -30.06 5.81 2.98
N GLY A 41 -29.30 4.72 2.76
CA GLY A 41 -29.10 4.14 1.43
C GLY A 41 -27.82 3.30 1.27
N ASN A 42 -27.86 2.03 1.71
CA ASN A 42 -26.85 0.98 1.53
C ASN A 42 -26.59 0.63 0.05
N HIS A 43 -25.35 0.28 -0.31
CA HIS A 43 -24.98 -0.78 -1.27
C HIS A 43 -23.72 -1.49 -0.75
N ALA A 44 -23.82 -2.79 -0.45
CA ALA A 44 -22.76 -3.61 0.12
C ALA A 44 -21.91 -4.26 -0.99
N ILE A 45 -20.61 -4.38 -0.73
CA ILE A 45 -19.57 -5.02 -1.54
C ILE A 45 -19.43 -6.48 -1.08
N ASP A 46 -19.46 -7.42 -2.00
CA ASP A 46 -19.22 -8.85 -1.75
C ASP A 46 -17.72 -9.14 -1.90
N LEU A 47 -17.04 -9.42 -0.79
CA LEU A 47 -15.65 -9.87 -0.76
C LEU A 47 -15.64 -11.40 -0.71
N ASN A 48 -15.61 -12.02 -1.87
CA ASN A 48 -15.20 -13.42 -2.02
C ASN A 48 -14.61 -13.62 -3.43
N MET A 49 -13.28 -13.61 -3.52
CA MET A 49 -12.56 -13.89 -4.76
C MET A 49 -11.90 -15.28 -4.63
N GLU A 50 -12.70 -16.33 -4.78
CA GLU A 50 -12.19 -17.67 -5.09
C GLU A 50 -12.95 -18.26 -6.29
N SER A 51 -12.16 -18.85 -7.20
CA SER A 51 -12.55 -19.66 -8.36
C SER A 51 -13.01 -18.92 -9.63
N ARG A 52 -12.04 -18.61 -10.50
CA ARG A 52 -12.26 -18.62 -11.96
C ARG A 52 -11.46 -19.76 -12.59
N ARG A 53 -12.13 -20.88 -12.87
CA ARG A 53 -11.81 -21.77 -14.02
C ARG A 53 -13.09 -22.37 -14.60
N ALA A 54 -13.10 -22.42 -15.93
CA ALA A 54 -14.21 -22.74 -16.81
C ALA A 54 -14.87 -24.11 -16.59
N GLY A 55 -16.16 -24.18 -16.89
CA GLY A 55 -16.90 -25.42 -17.08
C GLY A 55 -18.30 -25.17 -17.62
N ASN A 56 -18.49 -25.36 -18.92
CA ASN A 56 -19.80 -25.48 -19.55
C ASN A 56 -20.62 -26.55 -18.81
N LEU A 57 -21.79 -26.19 -18.29
CA LEU A 57 -22.80 -27.16 -17.90
C LEU A 57 -24.18 -26.74 -18.44
N LEU A 58 -24.60 -27.44 -19.50
CA LEU A 58 -25.98 -27.49 -19.97
C LEU A 58 -26.86 -28.08 -18.86
N VAL A 59 -27.96 -27.40 -18.51
CA VAL A 59 -29.03 -28.00 -17.71
C VAL A 59 -30.33 -27.96 -18.51
N GLN A 60 -30.80 -29.17 -18.82
CA GLN A 60 -32.05 -29.47 -19.49
C GLN A 60 -33.27 -29.05 -18.65
N GLY A 61 -34.29 -28.55 -19.34
CA GLY A 61 -35.57 -28.19 -18.75
C GLY A 61 -36.41 -29.38 -18.30
N SER A 62 -37.31 -29.11 -17.35
CA SER A 62 -38.49 -29.93 -17.05
C SER A 62 -39.57 -29.03 -16.44
N GLN A 63 -40.80 -29.23 -16.92
CA GLN A 63 -41.98 -28.38 -16.77
C GLN A 63 -42.78 -28.56 -15.46
N ASN A 64 -43.76 -27.65 -15.31
CA ASN A 64 -45.00 -27.64 -14.49
C ASN A 64 -44.92 -26.72 -13.25
N GLY A 65 -45.80 -25.74 -13.02
CA GLY A 65 -47.01 -25.26 -13.69
C GLY A 65 -47.83 -24.39 -12.72
N PHE A 66 -48.68 -23.52 -13.28
CA PHE A 66 -49.82 -22.75 -12.70
C PHE A 66 -49.71 -21.25 -12.38
N HIS A 67 -50.44 -20.48 -13.22
CA HIS A 67 -51.27 -19.26 -13.02
C HIS A 67 -50.67 -18.11 -12.19
N GLY A 68 -50.48 -16.89 -12.69
CA GLY A 68 -51.16 -16.16 -13.76
C GLY A 68 -51.58 -14.79 -13.20
N ILE A 69 -51.06 -13.71 -13.79
CA ILE A 69 -51.71 -12.41 -14.09
C ILE A 69 -50.66 -11.59 -14.86
N GLU A 70 -50.93 -11.40 -16.15
CA GLU A 70 -50.27 -10.41 -17.02
C GLU A 70 -50.67 -9.00 -16.58
N TYR A 71 -49.68 -8.13 -16.43
CA TYR A 71 -49.84 -6.70 -16.70
C TYR A 71 -48.86 -6.38 -17.83
N ASP A 72 -49.39 -6.25 -19.03
CA ASP A 72 -48.69 -5.66 -20.16
C ASP A 72 -48.76 -4.14 -20.03
N SER A 73 -47.60 -3.52 -19.83
CA SER A 73 -47.39 -2.15 -20.26
C SER A 73 -45.97 -2.03 -20.77
N SER A 74 -45.82 -2.22 -22.07
CA SER A 74 -44.71 -1.74 -22.89
C SER A 74 -44.23 -0.35 -22.42
N THR A 75 -43.04 -0.31 -21.84
CA THR A 75 -42.11 0.82 -21.94
C THR A 75 -40.72 0.20 -21.93
N ASP A 76 -39.92 0.54 -22.94
CA ASP A 76 -38.54 0.08 -23.12
C ASP A 76 -37.80 0.03 -21.78
N ALA A 77 -37.49 -1.19 -21.35
CA ALA A 77 -36.49 -1.41 -20.32
C ALA A 77 -35.13 -1.03 -20.95
N HIS A 78 -34.80 0.26 -20.87
CA HIS A 78 -33.40 0.65 -20.89
C HIS A 78 -32.74 -0.02 -19.68
N GLU A 79 -32.03 -1.11 -19.96
CA GLU A 79 -31.05 -1.71 -19.07
C GLU A 79 -30.21 -0.61 -18.42
N ILE A 80 -30.16 -0.62 -17.10
CA ILE A 80 -29.27 0.23 -16.31
C ILE A 80 -27.87 -0.36 -16.44
N SER A 81 -27.17 0.04 -17.48
CA SER A 81 -25.71 0.09 -17.54
C SER A 81 -25.32 1.51 -17.93
N SER A 82 -24.98 2.34 -16.95
CA SER A 82 -24.19 3.53 -17.22
C SER A 82 -22.74 3.21 -16.88
N GLU A 83 -22.06 2.46 -17.75
CA GLU A 83 -20.61 2.41 -17.72
C GLU A 83 -20.11 3.85 -17.85
N ALA A 84 -19.39 4.33 -16.83
CA ALA A 84 -18.78 5.65 -16.86
C ALA A 84 -17.78 5.69 -18.03
N THR A 85 -17.81 6.76 -18.83
CA THR A 85 -16.84 6.91 -19.92
C THR A 85 -15.49 7.35 -19.36
N PRO A 86 -14.36 6.74 -19.77
CA PRO A 86 -13.04 7.22 -19.37
C PRO A 86 -12.83 8.65 -19.87
N PRO A 87 -12.08 9.49 -19.13
CA PRO A 87 -11.67 10.79 -19.63
C PRO A 87 -10.70 10.61 -20.82
N PRO A 88 -10.45 11.66 -21.64
CA PRO A 88 -9.38 11.59 -22.63
C PRO A 88 -8.03 11.37 -21.93
N LEU A 89 -7.28 10.37 -22.37
CA LEU A 89 -5.98 10.02 -21.81
C LEU A 89 -4.89 10.12 -22.88
N GLU A 90 -3.84 10.87 -22.56
CA GLU A 90 -2.56 10.80 -23.26
C GLU A 90 -1.57 9.99 -22.42
N ILE A 91 -1.15 8.83 -22.94
CA ILE A 91 -0.26 7.90 -22.24
C ILE A 91 1.20 8.17 -22.60
N ILE A 92 2.02 8.36 -21.58
CA ILE A 92 3.40 8.83 -21.68
C ILE A 92 4.29 7.90 -20.85
N PRO A 93 5.33 7.27 -21.46
CA PRO A 93 6.28 6.46 -20.70
C PRO A 93 7.14 7.35 -19.79
N LEU A 94 7.29 6.95 -18.53
CA LEU A 94 8.19 7.62 -17.58
C LEU A 94 9.46 6.79 -17.33
N ILE A 95 9.27 5.54 -16.88
CA ILE A 95 10.36 4.58 -16.61
C ILE A 95 9.87 3.20 -17.05
N ILE A 96 10.44 2.66 -18.13
CA ILE A 96 10.00 1.40 -18.73
C ILE A 96 11.11 0.35 -18.62
N SER A 97 10.81 -0.77 -17.97
CA SER A 97 11.74 -1.89 -17.72
C SER A 97 11.44 -3.13 -18.57
N GLY A 98 10.32 -3.14 -19.30
CA GLY A 98 9.91 -4.24 -20.16
C GLY A 98 8.46 -4.10 -20.65
N PRO A 99 7.94 -5.10 -21.38
CA PRO A 99 6.55 -5.10 -21.83
C PRO A 99 5.58 -5.26 -20.65
N SER A 100 4.44 -4.58 -20.72
CA SER A 100 3.33 -4.67 -19.74
C SER A 100 2.83 -6.10 -19.49
N THR A 101 2.95 -6.99 -20.48
CA THR A 101 2.57 -8.40 -20.34
C THR A 101 3.43 -9.16 -19.31
N ASN A 102 4.59 -8.61 -18.91
CA ASN A 102 5.48 -9.23 -17.93
C ASN A 102 6.12 -8.19 -16.99
N ARG A 103 5.47 -7.05 -16.76
CA ARG A 103 5.89 -6.01 -15.81
C ARG A 103 4.64 -5.50 -15.10
N VAL A 104 4.83 -5.01 -13.88
CA VAL A 104 3.76 -4.35 -13.14
C VAL A 104 3.73 -2.88 -13.54
N ASP A 105 2.60 -2.42 -14.07
CA ASP A 105 2.39 -1.05 -14.54
C ASP A 105 1.77 -0.16 -13.46
N LEU A 106 2.55 0.80 -12.96
CA LEU A 106 2.08 1.88 -12.10
C LEU A 106 1.76 3.11 -12.96
N VAL A 107 0.51 3.57 -12.92
CA VAL A 107 0.02 4.62 -13.82
C VAL A 107 -0.43 5.84 -13.01
N PHE A 108 0.26 6.96 -13.17
CA PHE A 108 -0.17 8.24 -12.61
C PHE A 108 -1.24 8.85 -13.52
N PHE A 109 -2.45 9.08 -13.00
CA PHE A 109 -3.53 9.79 -13.67
C PHE A 109 -3.60 11.23 -13.16
N SER A 110 -3.60 12.21 -14.06
CA SER A 110 -3.58 13.63 -13.67
C SER A 110 -4.95 14.14 -13.20
N ASP A 111 -4.99 14.83 -12.06
CA ASP A 111 -6.17 15.57 -11.58
C ASP A 111 -5.80 17.00 -11.16
N GLY A 112 -6.59 18.00 -11.58
CA GLY A 112 -6.35 19.41 -11.28
C GLY A 112 -5.23 20.06 -12.11
N TYR A 113 -4.77 19.44 -13.20
CA TYR A 113 -3.79 20.03 -14.13
C TYR A 113 -4.50 20.56 -15.38
N LEU A 114 -4.39 21.85 -15.66
CA LEU A 114 -4.90 22.47 -16.89
C LEU A 114 -4.17 21.93 -18.14
N PRO A 115 -4.73 22.09 -19.35
CA PRO A 115 -4.03 21.75 -20.59
C PRO A 115 -2.61 22.33 -20.70
N GLN A 116 -2.40 23.56 -20.22
CA GLN A 116 -1.11 24.24 -20.23
C GLN A 116 -0.15 23.74 -19.14
N GLU A 117 -0.66 23.02 -18.14
CA GLU A 117 0.10 22.41 -17.04
C GLU A 117 0.50 20.96 -17.36
N ARG A 118 0.29 20.48 -18.60
CA ARG A 118 0.67 19.13 -19.04
C ARG A 118 2.12 18.79 -18.68
N GLN A 119 3.07 19.67 -18.96
CA GLN A 119 4.48 19.40 -18.66
C GLN A 119 4.73 19.34 -17.15
N LYS A 120 4.07 20.21 -16.37
CA LYS A 120 4.13 20.18 -14.90
C LYS A 120 3.69 18.83 -14.35
N PHE A 121 2.58 18.28 -14.85
CA PHE A 121 2.11 16.94 -14.47
C PHE A 121 3.15 15.85 -14.76
N ILE A 122 3.73 15.86 -15.97
CA ILE A 122 4.74 14.87 -16.36
C ILE A 122 5.97 14.97 -15.45
N ASP A 123 6.41 16.19 -15.14
CA ASP A 123 7.56 16.43 -14.26
C ASP A 123 7.26 15.97 -12.83
N ASP A 124 6.06 16.23 -12.31
CA ASP A 124 5.61 15.78 -10.99
C ASP A 124 5.53 14.24 -10.93
N ALA A 125 4.91 13.60 -11.92
CA ALA A 125 4.80 12.15 -12.00
C ALA A 125 6.18 11.47 -12.16
N LEU A 126 7.05 12.02 -13.01
CA LEU A 126 8.41 11.50 -13.19
C LEU A 126 9.24 11.64 -11.91
N ARG A 127 9.17 12.78 -11.22
CA ARG A 127 9.85 12.99 -9.95
C ARG A 127 9.44 11.92 -8.93
N LEU A 128 8.13 11.69 -8.80
CA LEU A 128 7.58 10.69 -7.88
C LEU A 128 7.99 9.27 -8.28
N ALA A 129 7.88 8.92 -9.56
CA ALA A 129 8.32 7.62 -10.08
C ALA A 129 9.81 7.37 -9.80
N VAL A 130 10.67 8.36 -10.06
CA VAL A 130 12.12 8.27 -9.78
C VAL A 130 12.39 8.10 -8.29
N ASP A 131 11.70 8.87 -7.45
CA ASP A 131 11.91 8.87 -6.01
C ASP A 131 11.56 7.51 -5.37
N VAL A 132 10.44 6.89 -5.78
CA VAL A 132 10.04 5.57 -5.29
C VAL A 132 10.89 4.44 -5.85
N SER A 133 11.28 4.53 -7.13
CA SER A 133 11.91 3.40 -7.84
C SER A 133 13.43 3.34 -7.77
N LYS A 134 14.16 4.47 -7.62
CA LYS A 134 15.61 4.45 -7.83
C LYS A 134 16.44 4.29 -6.58
N ASN A 135 16.09 4.89 -5.45
CA ASN A 135 17.05 5.06 -4.36
C ASN A 135 16.70 4.33 -3.06
N GLN A 136 15.44 3.97 -2.87
CA GLN A 136 14.96 3.55 -1.54
C GLN A 136 13.94 2.42 -1.67
N THR A 137 12.65 2.74 -1.63
CA THR A 137 11.60 1.78 -1.29
C THR A 137 11.50 0.63 -2.28
N PHE A 138 11.45 0.90 -3.59
CA PHE A 138 11.22 -0.11 -4.63
C PHE A 138 12.48 -0.37 -5.47
N ASN A 139 13.67 0.03 -5.00
CA ASN A 139 14.91 -0.06 -5.77
C ASN A 139 15.22 -1.50 -6.22
N THR A 140 15.13 -2.47 -5.30
CA THR A 140 15.52 -3.85 -5.61
C THR A 140 14.52 -4.52 -6.55
N VAL A 141 13.24 -4.17 -6.48
CA VAL A 141 12.17 -4.66 -7.37
C VAL A 141 12.00 -3.83 -8.65
N GLN A 142 12.74 -2.74 -8.84
CA GLN A 142 12.54 -1.81 -9.95
C GLN A 142 12.48 -2.48 -11.34
N PRO A 143 13.31 -3.50 -11.66
CA PRO A 143 13.22 -4.17 -12.95
C PRO A 143 11.88 -4.86 -13.24
N LEU A 144 11.07 -5.14 -12.21
CA LEU A 144 9.71 -5.70 -12.33
C LEU A 144 8.67 -4.64 -12.71
N LEU A 145 9.03 -3.36 -12.65
CA LEU A 145 8.08 -2.25 -12.68
C LEU A 145 8.21 -1.39 -13.92
N ASN A 146 7.07 -0.90 -14.37
CA ASN A 146 6.93 0.18 -15.33
C ASN A 146 6.17 1.34 -14.68
N PHE A 147 6.52 2.56 -15.08
CA PHE A 147 5.86 3.78 -14.64
C PHE A 147 5.38 4.58 -15.84
N TRP A 148 4.11 4.97 -15.82
CA TRP A 148 3.45 5.71 -16.88
C TRP A 148 2.75 6.96 -16.33
N ALA A 149 2.63 7.98 -17.18
CA ALA A 149 1.77 9.13 -16.96
C ALA A 149 0.58 9.06 -17.92
N ALA A 150 -0.63 9.17 -17.40
CA ALA A 150 -1.89 9.26 -18.13
C ALA A 150 -2.48 10.65 -17.93
N PHE A 151 -2.18 11.55 -18.88
CA PHE A 151 -2.62 12.94 -18.80
C PHE A 151 -4.05 13.10 -19.30
N SER A 152 -4.89 13.68 -18.44
CA SER A 152 -6.24 14.14 -18.71
C SER A 152 -6.36 15.61 -18.31
N PRO A 153 -6.65 16.53 -19.24
CA PRO A 153 -6.75 17.95 -18.92
C PRO A 153 -7.94 18.23 -18.00
N SER A 154 -7.67 18.93 -16.91
CA SER A 154 -8.70 19.46 -16.00
C SER A 154 -9.23 20.81 -16.50
N ASN A 155 -10.47 21.14 -16.16
CA ASN A 155 -11.04 22.45 -16.45
C ASN A 155 -10.58 23.53 -15.47
N GLU A 156 -10.15 23.11 -14.28
CA GLU A 156 -9.75 23.97 -13.17
C GLU A 156 -8.46 23.44 -12.54
N THR A 157 -7.66 24.34 -11.98
CA THR A 157 -6.36 24.01 -11.39
C THR A 157 -6.48 23.61 -9.91
N GLY A 158 -5.71 22.62 -9.50
CA GLY A 158 -5.68 22.06 -8.15
C GLY A 158 -6.90 21.23 -7.75
N ILE A 159 -6.93 20.81 -6.50
CA ILE A 159 -8.00 19.98 -5.91
C ILE A 159 -9.03 20.83 -5.15
N GLY A 160 -10.20 20.28 -4.87
CA GLY A 160 -11.23 20.91 -4.03
C GLY A 160 -10.88 20.91 -2.54
N ASN A 161 -11.47 21.83 -1.78
CA ASN A 161 -11.38 21.91 -0.31
C ASN A 161 -12.70 21.50 0.37
N GLU A 162 -13.72 21.14 -0.41
CA GLU A 162 -14.95 20.55 0.08
C GLU A 162 -15.33 19.31 -0.72
N GLY A 163 -15.94 18.36 -0.02
CA GLY A 163 -16.52 17.18 -0.66
C GLY A 163 -17.71 17.53 -1.57
N PRO A 164 -18.11 16.58 -2.42
CA PRO A 164 -19.20 16.82 -3.33
C PRO A 164 -20.51 17.10 -2.59
N LYS A 165 -21.28 18.07 -3.10
CA LYS A 165 -22.59 18.41 -2.56
C LYS A 165 -23.67 17.62 -3.28
N ASP A 166 -24.48 16.88 -2.53
CA ASP A 166 -25.71 16.28 -3.04
C ASP A 166 -26.80 17.36 -3.13
N LEU A 167 -27.20 17.70 -4.36
CA LEU A 167 -28.24 18.69 -4.63
C LEU A 167 -29.62 18.06 -4.87
N GLY A 168 -29.85 16.80 -4.48
CA GLY A 168 -31.15 16.13 -4.57
C GLY A 168 -31.58 15.77 -5.99
N SER A 169 -30.72 16.03 -6.98
CA SER A 169 -30.75 15.44 -8.31
C SER A 169 -29.50 14.58 -8.42
N ARG A 170 -29.46 13.57 -9.30
CA ARG A 170 -28.34 12.61 -9.47
C ARG A 170 -27.00 13.24 -9.90
N VAL A 171 -26.81 14.54 -9.67
CA VAL A 171 -25.65 15.36 -10.00
C VAL A 171 -24.84 15.59 -8.74
N VAL A 172 -23.68 14.95 -8.69
CA VAL A 172 -22.64 15.13 -7.68
C VAL A 172 -21.73 16.27 -8.17
N ILE A 173 -21.80 17.44 -7.54
CA ILE A 173 -20.96 18.59 -7.92
C ILE A 173 -19.81 18.73 -6.93
N CYS A 174 -18.59 18.55 -7.43
CA CYS A 174 -17.35 18.91 -6.73
C CYS A 174 -17.12 20.43 -6.82
N GLU A 175 -16.42 20.99 -5.83
CA GLU A 175 -16.03 22.41 -5.84
C GLU A 175 -15.22 22.78 -7.10
N LYS A 176 -14.34 21.87 -7.54
CA LYS A 176 -13.55 22.02 -8.77
C LYS A 176 -13.93 20.97 -9.80
N ARG A 177 -13.99 21.37 -11.06
CA ARG A 177 -14.25 20.47 -12.20
C ARG A 177 -12.95 19.83 -12.68
N THR A 178 -12.55 18.75 -12.01
CA THR A 178 -11.41 17.92 -12.37
C THR A 178 -11.87 16.51 -12.80
N PRO A 179 -11.06 15.75 -13.57
CA PRO A 179 -11.45 14.45 -14.13
C PRO A 179 -11.95 13.42 -13.10
N PHE A 180 -11.31 13.34 -11.94
CA PHE A 180 -11.58 12.38 -10.88
C PHE A 180 -12.20 13.03 -9.64
N GLY A 181 -12.30 14.37 -9.64
CA GLY A 181 -12.96 15.14 -8.59
C GLY A 181 -12.21 15.03 -7.27
N LEU A 182 -10.88 15.22 -7.28
CA LEU A 182 -10.10 15.15 -6.05
C LEU A 182 -10.42 16.32 -5.11
N TYR A 183 -10.55 16.03 -3.83
CA TYR A 183 -10.81 17.03 -2.79
C TYR A 183 -10.24 16.64 -1.43
N ARG A 184 -10.01 17.63 -0.58
CA ARG A 184 -9.83 17.46 0.87
C ARG A 184 -10.97 18.14 1.62
N VAL A 185 -11.10 17.89 2.91
CA VAL A 185 -12.14 18.51 3.75
C VAL A 185 -11.52 19.65 4.55
N GLY A 186 -11.89 20.90 4.23
CA GLY A 186 -11.43 22.10 4.90
C GLY A 186 -9.92 22.30 4.76
N THR A 187 -9.27 22.65 5.87
CA THR A 187 -7.83 22.93 5.93
C THR A 187 -7.00 21.74 6.42
N GLU A 188 -7.61 20.56 6.62
CA GLU A 188 -6.92 19.39 7.13
C GLU A 188 -5.95 18.83 6.09
N LEU A 189 -4.67 18.77 6.46
CA LEU A 189 -3.64 18.06 5.69
C LEU A 189 -3.63 16.57 6.08
N ARG A 190 -4.77 15.92 5.81
CA ARG A 190 -5.05 14.50 6.10
C ARG A 190 -5.24 13.73 4.79
N GLY A 191 -6.48 13.41 4.45
CA GLY A 191 -6.85 12.61 3.30
C GLY A 191 -7.19 13.47 2.09
N VAL A 192 -6.86 12.97 0.90
CA VAL A 192 -7.40 13.49 -0.36
C VAL A 192 -8.26 12.40 -0.97
N TYR A 193 -9.53 12.72 -1.16
CA TYR A 193 -10.57 11.82 -1.62
C TYR A 193 -10.88 12.06 -3.09
N TYR A 194 -11.50 11.09 -3.74
CA TYR A 194 -12.03 11.21 -5.11
C TYR A 194 -13.55 11.11 -5.10
N ALA A 195 -14.21 11.93 -5.92
CA ALA A 195 -15.67 11.89 -6.05
C ALA A 195 -16.14 10.95 -7.18
N TYR A 196 -15.26 10.60 -8.12
CA TYR A 196 -15.63 9.88 -9.34
C TYR A 196 -14.91 8.52 -9.50
N PRO A 197 -15.13 7.55 -8.58
CA PRO A 197 -14.45 6.25 -8.62
C PRO A 197 -14.71 5.47 -9.91
N ASN A 198 -15.93 5.53 -10.45
CA ASN A 198 -16.27 4.83 -11.69
C ASN A 198 -15.51 5.40 -12.90
N VAL A 199 -15.20 6.70 -12.89
CA VAL A 199 -14.39 7.34 -13.94
C VAL A 199 -12.93 6.90 -13.81
N GLY A 200 -12.39 6.83 -12.59
CA GLY A 200 -11.06 6.26 -12.33
C GLY A 200 -10.94 4.82 -12.80
N ARG A 201 -11.96 3.99 -12.52
CA ARG A 201 -11.99 2.58 -12.93
C ARG A 201 -12.05 2.45 -14.45
N ALA A 202 -12.97 3.16 -15.09
CA ALA A 202 -13.06 3.20 -16.55
C ALA A 202 -11.75 3.68 -17.21
N ALA A 203 -11.06 4.65 -16.61
CA ALA A 203 -9.77 5.13 -17.09
C ALA A 203 -8.70 4.03 -17.06
N CYS A 204 -8.56 3.31 -15.95
CA CYS A 204 -7.63 2.18 -15.82
C CYS A 204 -8.00 1.03 -16.76
N ASP A 205 -9.28 0.64 -16.81
CA ASP A 205 -9.80 -0.42 -17.68
C ASP A 205 -9.55 -0.11 -19.17
N SER A 206 -9.60 1.17 -19.57
CA SER A 206 -9.34 1.59 -20.95
C SER A 206 -7.91 1.34 -21.42
N LEU A 207 -6.97 1.07 -20.51
CA LEU A 207 -5.57 0.75 -20.81
C LEU A 207 -5.32 -0.76 -20.95
N GLY A 208 -6.33 -1.61 -20.76
CA GLY A 208 -6.21 -3.05 -20.84
C GLY A 208 -5.23 -3.59 -19.80
N GLU A 209 -4.18 -4.27 -20.25
CA GLU A 209 -3.15 -4.85 -19.36
C GLU A 209 -2.15 -3.80 -18.82
N GLN A 210 -2.19 -2.56 -19.31
CA GLN A 210 -1.23 -1.51 -18.93
C GLN A 210 -1.71 -0.67 -17.72
N CYS A 211 -2.36 -1.29 -16.74
CA CYS A 211 -2.80 -0.63 -15.51
C CYS A 211 -3.00 -1.63 -14.37
N ASP A 212 -1.93 -1.92 -13.61
CA ASP A 212 -2.03 -2.76 -12.41
C ASP A 212 -2.33 -1.92 -11.17
N TYR A 213 -1.64 -0.78 -11.02
CA TYR A 213 -1.78 0.12 -9.87
C TYR A 213 -2.05 1.56 -10.32
N PRO A 214 -3.33 1.98 -10.34
CA PRO A 214 -3.70 3.34 -10.69
C PRO A 214 -3.44 4.32 -9.54
N ILE A 215 -2.69 5.38 -9.84
CA ILE A 215 -2.32 6.44 -8.91
C ILE A 215 -2.99 7.75 -9.33
N LEU A 216 -3.94 8.27 -8.57
CA LEU A 216 -4.55 9.58 -8.82
C LEU A 216 -3.66 10.68 -8.24
N LEU A 217 -3.03 11.46 -9.12
CA LEU A 217 -2.11 12.54 -8.74
C LEU A 217 -2.81 13.89 -8.82
N GLY A 218 -3.08 14.49 -7.65
CA GLY A 218 -3.64 15.83 -7.54
C GLY A 218 -2.60 16.95 -7.67
N ASN A 219 -2.93 17.99 -8.44
CA ASN A 219 -2.15 19.22 -8.56
C ASN A 219 -2.21 20.08 -7.29
N ASP A 220 -1.68 19.59 -6.18
CA ASP A 220 -1.69 20.28 -4.89
C ASP A 220 -0.30 20.17 -4.23
N PRO A 221 0.27 21.26 -3.69
CA PRO A 221 1.62 21.24 -3.13
C PRO A 221 1.68 20.77 -1.67
N LEU A 222 0.53 20.45 -1.04
CA LEU A 222 0.43 20.12 0.38
C LEU A 222 0.12 18.64 0.59
N TYR A 223 0.42 18.13 1.77
CA TYR A 223 0.23 16.76 2.21
C TYR A 223 -1.20 16.30 1.95
N GLY A 224 -1.30 15.07 1.47
CA GLY A 224 -2.57 14.43 1.24
C GLY A 224 -2.40 13.14 0.49
N GLY A 225 -3.16 12.13 0.90
CA GLY A 225 -3.29 10.89 0.16
C GLY A 225 -4.37 10.00 0.74
N LEU A 226 -4.59 8.89 0.06
CA LEU A 226 -5.57 7.89 0.45
C LEU A 226 -5.22 6.57 -0.22
N GLY A 227 -5.18 5.49 0.55
CA GLY A 227 -5.12 4.12 0.05
C GLY A 227 -6.51 3.55 -0.25
N GLY A 228 -6.57 2.52 -1.10
CA GLY A 228 -7.81 1.86 -1.49
C GLY A 228 -7.76 1.36 -2.93
N ASP A 229 -8.93 1.35 -3.59
CA ASP A 229 -9.07 1.00 -5.02
C ASP A 229 -8.11 1.79 -5.92
N PHE A 230 -7.82 3.03 -5.52
CA PHE A 230 -6.82 3.89 -6.15
C PHE A 230 -5.86 4.40 -5.08
N THR A 231 -4.58 4.47 -5.41
CA THR A 231 -3.63 5.24 -4.61
C THR A 231 -3.82 6.72 -4.92
N VAL A 232 -4.21 7.53 -3.95
CA VAL A 232 -4.34 8.99 -4.13
C VAL A 232 -3.16 9.67 -3.48
N ILE A 233 -2.58 10.64 -4.18
CA ILE A 233 -1.49 11.46 -3.69
C ILE A 233 -1.59 12.90 -4.20
N THR A 234 -0.86 13.81 -3.57
CA THR A 234 -0.63 15.16 -4.06
C THR A 234 0.78 15.33 -4.64
N ALA A 235 0.95 16.42 -5.38
CA ALA A 235 2.24 16.84 -5.91
C ALA A 235 3.17 17.47 -4.86
N SER A 236 2.90 17.36 -3.56
CA SER A 236 3.79 17.87 -2.50
C SER A 236 5.25 17.45 -2.75
N ILE A 237 6.16 18.41 -2.62
CA ILE A 237 7.58 18.18 -2.89
C ILE A 237 8.17 17.23 -1.85
N LEU A 238 7.88 17.46 -0.58
CA LEU A 238 8.46 16.68 0.52
C LEU A 238 7.61 15.48 0.88
N ASN A 239 6.29 15.64 0.94
CA ASN A 239 5.39 14.59 1.42
C ASN A 239 4.82 13.70 0.32
N GLY A 240 4.67 14.21 -0.91
CA GLY A 240 4.14 13.43 -2.03
C GLY A 240 4.83 12.07 -2.19
N PRO A 241 6.17 11.99 -2.19
CA PRO A 241 6.85 10.71 -2.27
C PRO A 241 6.69 9.83 -1.01
N LEU A 242 6.65 10.42 0.18
CA LEU A 242 6.45 9.68 1.44
C LEU A 242 5.08 9.00 1.48
N VAL A 243 4.04 9.77 1.15
CA VAL A 243 2.66 9.29 1.06
C VAL A 243 2.55 8.25 -0.06
N LEU A 244 3.11 8.51 -1.24
CA LEU A 244 3.08 7.56 -2.35
C LEU A 244 3.62 6.17 -1.96
N ARG A 245 4.76 6.13 -1.27
CA ARG A 245 5.35 4.85 -0.85
C ARG A 245 4.48 4.13 0.18
N HIS A 246 3.90 4.87 1.11
CA HIS A 246 3.03 4.33 2.15
C HIS A 246 1.74 3.76 1.56
N GLU A 247 1.05 4.54 0.71
CA GLU A 247 -0.19 4.10 0.09
C GLU A 247 0.01 2.95 -0.91
N LEU A 248 1.11 2.97 -1.70
CA LEU A 248 1.48 1.80 -2.50
C LEU A 248 1.88 0.61 -1.63
N GLY A 249 2.38 0.84 -0.42
CA GLY A 249 2.57 -0.18 0.61
C GLY A 249 1.27 -0.94 0.88
N HIS A 250 0.18 -0.24 1.14
CA HIS A 250 -1.14 -0.88 1.31
C HIS A 250 -1.62 -1.55 0.03
N SER A 251 -1.56 -0.85 -1.11
CA SER A 251 -2.11 -1.35 -2.38
C SER A 251 -1.37 -2.59 -2.90
N ILE A 252 -0.05 -2.65 -2.78
CA ILE A 252 0.75 -3.75 -3.34
C ILE A 252 0.94 -4.90 -2.33
N LEU A 253 1.22 -4.59 -1.06
CA LEU A 253 1.55 -5.61 -0.06
C LEU A 253 0.29 -6.23 0.54
N GLU A 254 -0.88 -5.58 0.43
CA GLU A 254 -2.14 -5.99 1.06
C GLU A 254 -1.99 -6.08 2.60
N VAL A 255 -1.39 -5.05 3.20
CA VAL A 255 -1.07 -4.96 4.63
C VAL A 255 -1.78 -3.80 5.31
N GLY A 256 -1.96 -3.91 6.63
CA GLY A 256 -2.44 -2.84 7.49
C GLY A 256 -1.34 -1.90 7.98
N GLU A 257 -1.67 -1.10 8.98
CA GLU A 257 -0.81 -0.11 9.61
C GLU A 257 0.20 -0.74 10.57
N GLU A 258 1.34 -0.07 10.78
CA GLU A 258 2.25 -0.37 11.90
C GLU A 258 2.35 0.77 12.92
N TYR A 259 1.86 1.97 12.58
CA TYR A 259 1.72 3.05 13.55
C TYR A 259 0.53 2.79 14.47
N ASP A 260 0.59 3.37 15.66
CA ASP A 260 -0.44 3.17 16.65
C ASP A 260 -1.63 4.14 16.42
N GLY A 261 -2.86 3.77 16.79
CA GLY A 261 -4.09 4.56 16.56
C GLY A 261 -4.78 4.36 15.21
N GLY A 262 -4.24 3.51 14.36
CA GLY A 262 -4.98 2.99 13.22
C GLY A 262 -6.11 2.06 13.65
N TYR A 263 -6.96 1.68 12.70
CA TYR A 263 -8.05 0.71 12.88
C TYR A 263 -7.80 -0.61 12.11
N ALA A 264 -6.76 -0.66 11.28
CA ALA A 264 -6.52 -1.72 10.32
C ALA A 264 -5.15 -2.38 10.57
N TYR A 265 -5.14 -3.52 11.27
CA TYR A 265 -3.93 -4.30 11.54
C TYR A 265 -4.09 -5.71 10.98
N PHE A 266 -3.61 -5.93 9.76
CA PHE A 266 -3.73 -7.21 9.06
C PHE A 266 -2.57 -7.41 8.09
N GLY A 267 -2.46 -8.60 7.50
CA GLY A 267 -1.42 -8.92 6.53
C GLY A 267 -0.13 -9.37 7.19
N SER A 268 0.95 -9.39 6.42
CA SER A 268 2.23 -9.95 6.85
C SER A 268 2.95 -9.12 7.92
N ASN A 269 2.59 -7.85 8.10
CA ASN A 269 3.19 -6.95 9.09
C ASN A 269 2.41 -6.87 10.42
N ALA A 270 1.30 -7.61 10.56
CA ALA A 270 0.47 -7.59 11.77
C ALA A 270 0.29 -9.00 12.34
N GLY A 271 0.50 -9.13 13.65
CA GLY A 271 0.35 -10.38 14.41
C GLY A 271 -0.68 -10.22 15.51
N HIS A 272 -1.58 -11.19 15.66
CA HIS A 272 -2.61 -11.20 16.70
C HIS A 272 -2.42 -12.33 17.73
N ASP A 273 -1.55 -13.30 17.43
CA ASP A 273 -1.11 -14.32 18.37
C ASP A 273 0.43 -14.27 18.51
N THR A 274 0.88 -14.16 19.75
CA THR A 274 2.31 -14.17 20.12
C THR A 274 3.04 -15.47 19.76
N LYS A 275 2.30 -16.56 19.51
CA LYS A 275 2.84 -17.87 19.10
C LYS A 275 2.74 -18.11 17.60
N ASP A 276 1.81 -17.42 16.94
CA ASP A 276 1.58 -17.54 15.50
C ASP A 276 1.42 -16.19 14.82
N PHE A 277 2.51 -15.76 14.17
CA PHE A 277 2.62 -14.49 13.48
C PHE A 277 3.43 -14.65 12.18
N PRO A 278 3.24 -13.76 11.19
CA PRO A 278 3.74 -13.99 9.83
C PRO A 278 5.27 -13.89 9.62
N TRP A 279 6.03 -13.27 10.53
CA TRP A 279 7.45 -12.92 10.31
C TRP A 279 8.46 -13.74 11.13
N LYS A 280 8.12 -14.97 11.53
CA LYS A 280 8.98 -15.84 12.36
C LYS A 280 10.41 -16.00 11.80
N GLN A 281 10.55 -16.09 10.48
CA GLN A 281 11.81 -16.23 9.75
C GLN A 281 12.74 -15.00 9.84
N TRP A 282 12.22 -13.86 10.31
CA TRP A 282 12.97 -12.61 10.42
C TRP A 282 13.41 -12.29 11.85
N LEU A 283 12.95 -13.02 12.87
CA LEU A 283 13.26 -12.76 14.27
C LEU A 283 14.76 -12.58 14.52
N SER A 284 15.12 -11.50 15.22
CA SER A 284 16.51 -11.20 15.57
C SER A 284 17.01 -12.03 16.74
N ARG A 285 16.11 -12.42 17.65
CA ARG A 285 16.40 -13.28 18.81
C ARG A 285 15.21 -14.20 19.06
N VAL A 286 15.52 -15.39 19.54
CA VAL A 286 14.55 -16.34 20.09
C VAL A 286 14.96 -16.68 21.52
N ASP A 287 13.98 -16.89 22.39
CA ASP A 287 14.23 -17.32 23.76
C ASP A 287 14.63 -18.81 23.84
N GLN A 288 14.82 -19.33 25.05
CA GLN A 288 15.19 -20.73 25.28
C GLN A 288 14.14 -21.75 24.80
N LEU A 289 12.90 -21.32 24.60
CA LEU A 289 11.78 -22.10 24.09
C LEU A 289 11.52 -21.85 22.60
N GLY A 290 12.34 -21.02 21.94
CA GLY A 290 12.21 -20.66 20.53
C GLY A 290 11.17 -19.57 20.24
N GLY A 291 10.62 -18.92 21.27
CA GLY A 291 9.61 -17.86 21.16
C GLY A 291 10.22 -16.45 21.00
N PRO A 292 9.50 -15.49 20.39
CA PRO A 292 9.91 -14.09 20.36
C PRO A 292 9.74 -13.42 21.72
N ARG A 293 10.45 -12.31 21.94
CA ARG A 293 10.20 -11.40 23.07
C ARG A 293 9.08 -10.42 22.70
N ILE A 294 8.21 -10.10 23.66
CA ILE A 294 7.32 -8.94 23.54
C ILE A 294 8.07 -7.72 24.04
N GLU A 295 8.23 -6.72 23.18
CA GLU A 295 8.97 -5.50 23.49
C GLU A 295 8.10 -4.59 24.35
N ARG A 296 8.49 -4.41 25.62
CA ARG A 296 7.65 -3.78 26.64
C ARG A 296 7.45 -2.29 26.34
N SER A 297 6.23 -1.92 25.96
CA SER A 297 5.82 -0.54 25.73
C SER A 297 4.35 -0.33 26.10
N VAL A 298 3.93 0.93 26.16
CA VAL A 298 2.52 1.33 26.28
C VAL A 298 2.30 2.65 25.56
N MET A 299 1.11 2.83 24.99
CA MET A 299 0.61 4.13 24.58
C MET A 299 -0.11 4.78 25.75
N ALA A 300 0.57 5.72 26.42
CA ALA A 300 0.02 6.44 27.56
C ALA A 300 -1.03 7.48 27.14
N MET A 301 -0.90 8.03 25.93
CA MET A 301 -1.81 9.02 25.38
C MET A 301 -1.83 8.97 23.86
N GLN A 302 -3.00 9.18 23.28
CA GLN A 302 -3.16 9.44 21.86
C GLN A 302 -4.29 10.43 21.62
N ALA A 303 -4.04 11.36 20.70
CA ALA A 303 -5.02 12.32 20.24
C ALA A 303 -4.82 12.64 18.75
N TYR A 304 -5.92 12.76 18.02
CA TYR A 304 -5.98 13.22 16.63
C TYR A 304 -6.83 14.49 16.54
N PRO A 305 -6.34 15.66 17.00
CA PRO A 305 -7.21 16.81 17.24
C PRO A 305 -7.69 17.48 15.95
N TRP A 306 -6.91 17.40 14.87
CA TRP A 306 -7.17 18.08 13.60
C TRP A 306 -7.62 19.54 13.78
N THR A 307 -7.00 20.25 14.72
CA THR A 307 -7.52 21.52 15.23
C THR A 307 -6.61 22.68 14.88
N LEU A 308 -7.23 23.79 14.48
CA LEU A 308 -6.52 25.04 14.29
C LEU A 308 -6.11 25.61 15.65
N LEU A 309 -4.81 25.91 15.79
CA LEU A 309 -4.29 26.53 16.99
C LEU A 309 -4.63 28.04 17.01
N ASN A 310 -4.77 28.57 18.22
CA ASN A 310 -5.08 29.97 18.46
C ASN A 310 -4.08 30.57 19.48
N THR A 311 -3.82 31.86 19.35
CA THR A 311 -2.95 32.63 20.26
C THR A 311 -3.58 32.92 21.62
N THR A 312 -4.92 32.87 21.75
CA THR A 312 -5.58 33.17 23.04
C THR A 312 -5.73 31.96 23.93
N THR A 313 -5.90 30.76 23.35
CA THR A 313 -6.21 29.54 24.08
C THR A 313 -5.31 28.41 23.59
N PRO A 314 -4.33 27.97 24.41
CA PRO A 314 -3.52 26.80 24.10
C PRO A 314 -4.39 25.54 23.98
N TRP A 315 -3.97 24.61 23.12
CA TRP A 315 -4.50 23.24 23.16
C TRP A 315 -3.71 22.44 24.19
N SER A 316 -4.39 21.68 25.03
CA SER A 316 -3.73 20.84 26.04
C SER A 316 -4.50 19.56 26.30
N VAL A 317 -3.78 18.50 26.64
CA VAL A 317 -4.34 17.21 27.03
C VAL A 317 -3.63 16.70 28.28
N SER A 318 -4.41 16.11 29.19
CA SER A 318 -3.87 15.42 30.36
C SER A 318 -3.89 13.91 30.16
N PHE A 319 -2.86 13.23 30.63
CA PHE A 319 -2.76 11.77 30.57
C PHE A 319 -2.09 11.25 31.84
N ASN A 320 -2.23 9.95 32.11
CA ASN A 320 -1.69 9.33 33.32
C ASN A 320 -0.53 8.41 32.98
N SER A 321 0.63 8.60 33.61
CA SER A 321 1.73 7.64 33.57
C SER A 321 1.71 6.75 34.82
N SER A 322 2.05 5.47 34.62
CA SER A 322 2.28 4.54 35.74
C SER A 322 3.61 4.79 36.46
N GLY A 323 4.55 5.50 35.82
CA GLY A 323 5.93 5.65 36.27
C GLY A 323 6.75 4.36 36.28
N THR A 324 6.30 3.31 35.59
CA THR A 324 6.98 1.99 35.53
C THR A 324 7.83 1.78 34.28
N TYR A 325 7.89 2.76 33.39
CA TYR A 325 8.66 2.72 32.15
C TYR A 325 9.88 3.65 32.27
N GLU A 326 11.00 3.26 31.67
CA GLU A 326 12.28 3.97 31.88
C GLU A 326 12.49 5.11 30.88
N ARG A 327 11.75 5.09 29.77
CA ARG A 327 11.94 5.99 28.63
C ARG A 327 10.58 6.35 28.03
N TYR A 328 10.49 7.47 27.34
CA TYR A 328 9.28 7.84 26.61
C TYR A 328 9.58 8.59 25.31
N SER A 329 8.58 8.66 24.44
CA SER A 329 8.58 9.59 23.32
C SER A 329 7.30 10.41 23.26
N VAL A 330 7.45 11.67 22.80
CA VAL A 330 6.34 12.52 22.38
C VAL A 330 6.36 12.58 20.86
N GLN A 331 5.34 12.01 20.23
CA GLN A 331 5.16 12.08 18.79
C GLN A 331 4.07 13.09 18.48
N LEU A 332 4.26 13.89 17.44
CA LEU A 332 3.28 14.91 17.04
C LEU A 332 3.38 15.20 15.55
N SER A 333 2.28 15.61 14.94
CA SER A 333 2.28 16.15 13.58
C SER A 333 1.60 17.51 13.52
N LEU A 334 2.22 18.42 12.77
CA LEU A 334 1.85 19.83 12.67
C LEU A 334 1.82 20.25 11.20
N ALA A 335 0.94 21.19 10.87
CA ALA A 335 0.86 21.81 9.55
C ALA A 335 0.72 23.33 9.67
N GLY A 336 1.23 24.08 8.69
CA GLY A 336 1.06 25.54 8.63
C GLY A 336 1.80 26.33 9.71
N ILE A 337 2.91 25.81 10.25
CA ILE A 337 3.73 26.46 11.29
C ILE A 337 5.22 26.46 10.87
N PRO A 338 5.63 27.36 9.95
CA PRO A 338 6.98 27.34 9.38
C PRO A 338 8.06 27.94 10.27
N ASN A 339 7.72 28.74 11.29
CA ASN A 339 8.70 29.47 12.09
C ASN A 339 8.81 28.94 13.53
N LYS A 340 10.04 28.83 14.04
CA LYS A 340 10.32 28.35 15.41
C LYS A 340 9.65 29.20 16.48
N GLY A 341 9.56 30.51 16.26
CA GLY A 341 8.96 31.45 17.22
C GLY A 341 7.43 31.37 17.30
N ASP A 342 6.77 30.58 16.43
CA ASP A 342 5.32 30.57 16.34
C ASP A 342 4.66 29.60 17.33
N LEU A 343 5.37 28.55 17.78
CA LEU A 343 4.79 27.50 18.62
C LEU A 343 5.72 27.13 19.78
N LEU A 344 5.11 26.99 20.96
CA LEU A 344 5.73 26.40 22.15
C LEU A 344 5.02 25.09 22.49
N VAL A 345 5.79 24.01 22.60
CA VAL A 345 5.29 22.69 23.02
C VAL A 345 5.92 22.34 24.37
N THR A 346 5.10 22.15 25.39
CA THR A 346 5.59 21.82 26.74
C THR A 346 4.98 20.53 27.27
N LEU A 347 5.80 19.74 27.96
CA LEU A 347 5.37 18.63 28.80
C LEU A 347 5.61 19.00 30.27
N ASP A 348 4.55 19.06 31.07
CA ASP A 348 4.57 19.52 32.48
C ASP A 348 5.23 20.91 32.65
N GLY A 349 5.02 21.78 31.68
CA GLY A 349 5.60 23.13 31.64
C GLY A 349 7.07 23.18 31.23
N VAL A 350 7.71 22.04 30.95
CA VAL A 350 9.07 21.98 30.38
C VAL A 350 8.98 22.06 28.86
N ASP A 351 9.69 23.01 28.26
CA ASP A 351 9.78 23.16 26.80
C ASP A 351 10.49 21.95 26.17
N LEU A 352 9.82 21.31 25.20
CA LEU A 352 10.38 20.21 24.42
C LEU A 352 11.41 20.67 23.38
N GLY A 353 11.54 21.98 23.16
CA GLY A 353 12.49 22.56 22.21
C GLY A 353 12.07 22.33 20.76
N TRP A 354 10.78 22.43 20.46
CA TRP A 354 10.28 22.22 19.10
C TRP A 354 10.96 23.15 18.09
N GLU A 355 11.36 22.58 16.95
CA GLU A 355 11.93 23.32 15.82
C GLU A 355 11.28 22.88 14.50
N PRO A 356 10.81 23.82 13.65
CA PRO A 356 10.24 23.47 12.37
C PRO A 356 11.34 23.01 11.40
N ARG A 357 11.02 22.00 10.61
CA ARG A 357 11.86 21.63 9.47
C ARG A 357 11.65 22.65 8.35
N THR A 358 12.64 23.50 8.09
CA THR A 358 12.54 24.62 7.12
C THR A 358 12.10 24.20 5.72
N ALA A 359 12.47 22.99 5.27
CA ALA A 359 12.07 22.45 3.97
C ALA A 359 10.56 22.11 3.86
N VAL A 360 9.84 21.98 4.99
CA VAL A 360 8.39 21.69 5.03
C VAL A 360 7.58 22.93 4.69
N GLY A 361 7.98 24.09 5.22
CA GLY A 361 7.20 25.32 5.09
C GLY A 361 5.80 25.19 5.70
N MET A 362 4.77 25.41 4.87
CA MET A 362 3.36 25.33 5.28
C MET A 362 2.80 23.90 5.29
N ASP A 363 3.54 22.94 4.76
CA ASP A 363 3.09 21.56 4.65
C ASP A 363 3.05 20.85 6.02
N ARG A 364 2.52 19.63 6.07
CA ARG A 364 2.49 18.80 7.27
C ARG A 364 3.84 18.14 7.51
N TRP A 365 4.23 17.98 8.77
CA TRP A 365 5.37 17.16 9.15
C TRP A 365 5.18 16.43 10.48
N PHE A 366 5.91 15.34 10.66
CA PHE A 366 5.89 14.48 11.84
C PHE A 366 7.19 14.66 12.64
N TYR A 367 7.03 14.87 13.93
CA TYR A 367 8.12 15.10 14.88
C TYR A 367 8.07 14.03 15.96
N ASN A 368 9.24 13.57 16.38
CA ASN A 368 9.39 12.58 17.44
C ASN A 368 10.46 13.06 18.42
N TYR A 369 10.07 13.26 19.68
CA TYR A 369 10.94 13.68 20.77
C TYR A 369 11.14 12.51 21.71
N PHE A 370 12.33 11.93 21.68
CA PHE A 370 12.69 10.83 22.56
C PHE A 370 13.36 11.33 23.84
N SER A 371 13.01 10.71 24.97
CA SER A 371 13.61 10.96 26.27
C SER A 371 14.02 9.65 26.93
N SER A 372 15.25 9.59 27.43
CA SER A 372 15.75 8.48 28.25
C SER A 372 15.38 8.61 29.73
N ALA A 373 14.46 9.51 30.08
CA ALA A 373 13.99 9.72 31.43
C ALA A 373 12.64 9.03 31.66
N THR A 374 12.34 8.72 32.92
CA THR A 374 11.05 8.20 33.37
C THR A 374 10.07 9.34 33.63
N LEU A 375 8.82 9.18 33.19
CA LEU A 375 7.72 10.01 33.65
C LEU A 375 7.35 9.63 35.10
N SER A 376 7.10 10.62 35.95
CA SER A 376 6.66 10.36 37.32
C SER A 376 5.30 9.65 37.35
N PRO A 377 4.98 8.84 38.37
CA PRO A 377 3.62 8.30 38.48
C PRO A 377 2.61 9.43 38.70
N GLY A 378 1.54 9.46 37.91
CA GLY A 378 0.44 10.41 38.04
C GLY A 378 0.06 11.11 36.75
N ILE A 379 -0.66 12.23 36.90
CA ILE A 379 -1.20 13.01 35.79
C ILE A 379 -0.14 13.98 35.26
N HIS A 380 0.05 13.93 33.95
CA HIS A 380 0.91 14.80 33.16
C HIS A 380 0.07 15.69 32.24
N GLU A 381 0.63 16.81 31.80
CA GLU A 381 0.00 17.72 30.84
C GLU A 381 0.92 17.99 29.64
N LEU A 382 0.43 17.67 28.44
CA LEU A 382 1.04 18.10 27.17
C LEU A 382 0.28 19.33 26.66
N LYS A 383 1.00 20.38 26.29
CA LYS A 383 0.42 21.67 25.89
C LYS A 383 1.10 22.26 24.66
N PHE A 384 0.28 22.81 23.77
CA PHE A 384 0.67 23.46 22.53
C PHE A 384 0.15 24.90 22.55
N SER A 385 1.06 25.87 22.56
CA SER A 385 0.74 27.29 22.62
C SER A 385 1.21 27.99 21.36
N LEU A 386 0.28 28.49 20.55
CA LEU A 386 0.61 29.35 19.42
C LEU A 386 0.99 30.74 19.95
N LEU A 387 2.21 31.18 19.69
CA LEU A 387 2.76 32.43 20.21
C LEU A 387 2.56 33.61 19.26
N ASN A 388 2.48 33.32 17.95
CA ASN A 388 2.38 34.31 16.89
C ASN A 388 1.10 34.10 16.06
N GLY A 389 0.38 35.19 15.79
CA GLY A 389 -0.88 35.18 15.05
C GLY A 389 -0.74 35.21 13.52
N GLU A 390 0.47 35.32 12.97
CA GLU A 390 0.69 35.45 11.52
C GLU A 390 0.09 34.29 10.70
N ASN A 391 0.08 33.08 11.27
CA ASN A 391 -0.43 31.86 10.63
C ASN A 391 -1.80 31.42 11.19
N LEU A 392 -2.58 32.33 11.78
CA LEU A 392 -3.95 32.03 12.20
C LEU A 392 -4.80 31.56 11.02
N GLY A 393 -5.54 30.47 11.20
CA GLY A 393 -6.34 29.84 10.14
C GLY A 393 -5.61 28.76 9.34
N SER A 394 -4.29 28.61 9.51
CA SER A 394 -3.50 27.55 8.89
C SER A 394 -2.65 26.74 9.88
N ALA A 395 -2.24 27.34 11.01
CA ALA A 395 -1.50 26.65 12.05
C ALA A 395 -2.38 25.55 12.68
N GLN A 396 -2.04 24.29 12.44
CA GLN A 396 -2.85 23.14 12.82
C GLN A 396 -2.04 22.12 13.62
N LEU A 397 -2.63 21.64 14.72
CA LEU A 397 -2.22 20.42 15.40
C LEU A 397 -3.02 19.25 14.81
N CYS A 398 -2.31 18.36 14.12
CA CYS A 398 -2.92 17.24 13.40
C CYS A 398 -3.05 16.01 14.31
N SER A 399 -1.96 15.60 14.96
CA SER A 399 -1.94 14.48 15.90
C SER A 399 -0.88 14.64 16.99
N THR A 400 -1.05 13.95 18.12
CA THR A 400 -0.03 13.79 19.14
C THR A 400 -0.21 12.52 19.97
N GLU A 401 0.89 11.90 20.36
CA GLU A 401 0.94 10.63 21.07
C GLU A 401 2.07 10.63 22.10
N ILE A 402 1.86 9.90 23.21
CA ILE A 402 2.87 9.60 24.22
C ILE A 402 3.03 8.10 24.29
N LEU A 403 4.23 7.62 23.97
CA LEU A 403 4.62 6.22 24.10
C LEU A 403 5.65 6.11 25.21
N GLU A 404 5.47 5.14 26.11
CA GLU A 404 6.45 4.80 27.13
C GLU A 404 7.08 3.44 26.83
N TYR A 405 8.39 3.30 27.07
CA TYR A 405 9.18 2.12 26.73
C TYR A 405 9.90 1.59 27.97
N GLY A 406 10.04 0.26 28.04
CA GLY A 406 10.86 -0.38 29.07
C GLY A 406 12.34 0.00 28.95
N SER A 407 13.20 -0.60 29.76
CA SER A 407 14.65 -0.43 29.64
C SER A 407 15.18 -0.95 28.29
N GLU A 408 16.47 -0.75 27.98
CA GLU A 408 17.08 -1.34 26.77
C GLU A 408 17.01 -2.89 26.74
N ASP A 409 16.93 -3.52 27.92
CA ASP A 409 16.77 -4.98 28.06
C ASP A 409 15.31 -5.44 27.89
N GLU A 410 14.34 -4.51 27.95
CA GLU A 410 12.91 -4.80 27.83
C GLU A 410 12.31 -4.32 26.49
N PHE A 411 12.89 -3.30 25.86
CA PHE A 411 12.45 -2.72 24.60
C PHE A 411 13.65 -2.28 23.76
N VAL A 412 13.93 -2.96 22.64
CA VAL A 412 15.02 -2.59 21.74
C VAL A 412 14.54 -1.53 20.75
N THR A 413 15.27 -0.42 20.66
CA THR A 413 14.89 0.70 19.77
C THR A 413 15.67 0.69 18.45
N GLU A 414 16.77 -0.06 18.40
CA GLU A 414 17.70 -0.15 17.29
C GLU A 414 17.02 -0.64 16.00
N PRO A 415 17.14 0.11 14.88
CA PRO A 415 16.73 -0.34 13.56
C PRO A 415 17.31 -1.71 13.20
N GLY A 416 16.53 -2.54 12.50
CA GLY A 416 16.94 -3.88 12.11
C GLY A 416 16.73 -4.96 13.17
N PHE A 417 16.13 -4.64 14.32
CA PHE A 417 15.72 -5.63 15.32
C PHE A 417 14.26 -6.05 15.14
N TYR A 418 14.05 -7.34 14.84
CA TYR A 418 12.77 -7.96 14.57
C TYR A 418 12.28 -8.77 15.76
N SER A 419 11.10 -8.43 16.26
CA SER A 419 10.51 -8.97 17.49
C SER A 419 8.98 -8.86 17.44
N LEU A 420 8.30 -8.97 18.59
CA LEU A 420 6.89 -8.59 18.73
C LEU A 420 6.80 -7.22 19.41
N TYR A 421 6.59 -6.17 18.62
CA TYR A 421 6.35 -4.82 19.15
C TYR A 421 4.84 -4.57 19.28
N PRO A 422 4.32 -4.29 20.49
CA PRO A 422 2.92 -3.95 20.68
C PRO A 422 2.50 -2.76 19.81
N THR A 423 1.36 -2.91 19.14
CA THR A 423 0.70 -1.86 18.37
C THR A 423 -0.72 -1.71 18.88
N TYR A 424 -1.17 -0.48 19.11
CA TYR A 424 -2.45 -0.21 19.75
C TYR A 424 -3.43 0.39 18.76
N SER A 425 -4.63 -0.17 18.62
CA SER A 425 -5.68 0.40 17.77
C SER A 425 -6.33 1.65 18.38
N ASP A 426 -7.11 2.35 17.57
CA ASP A 426 -7.99 3.44 17.98
C ASP A 426 -9.01 3.04 19.08
N VAL A 427 -9.36 1.76 19.14
CA VAL A 427 -10.21 1.15 20.18
C VAL A 427 -9.40 0.44 21.27
N ASN A 428 -8.08 0.66 21.32
CA ASN A 428 -7.14 0.11 22.29
C ASN A 428 -7.04 -1.44 22.28
N GLU A 429 -7.30 -2.06 21.13
CA GLU A 429 -6.96 -3.46 20.90
C GLU A 429 -5.47 -3.58 20.58
N THR A 430 -4.80 -4.57 21.15
CA THR A 430 -3.36 -4.79 20.93
C THR A 430 -3.15 -5.81 19.83
N SER A 431 -2.43 -5.40 18.80
CA SER A 431 -1.76 -6.27 17.83
C SER A 431 -0.24 -6.16 18.00
N TYR A 432 0.51 -6.86 17.17
CA TYR A 432 1.97 -6.78 17.13
C TYR A 432 2.44 -6.45 15.73
N ARG A 433 3.56 -5.75 15.64
CA ARG A 433 4.28 -5.45 14.40
C ARG A 433 5.72 -5.99 14.48
N PRO A 434 6.40 -6.18 13.34
CA PRO A 434 7.73 -6.79 13.33
C PRO A 434 8.82 -5.93 13.92
N THR A 435 8.68 -4.60 13.90
CA THR A 435 9.77 -3.67 14.16
C THR A 435 9.38 -2.43 14.98
N ASN A 436 10.38 -1.72 15.53
CA ASN A 436 10.13 -0.46 16.23
C ASN A 436 10.09 0.76 15.29
N GLY A 437 10.95 0.88 14.29
CA GLY A 437 11.10 2.17 13.61
C GLY A 437 11.85 2.14 12.29
N ASP A 438 12.08 0.97 11.72
CA ASP A 438 12.74 0.75 10.42
C ASP A 438 11.74 0.35 9.32
N CYS A 439 10.44 0.58 9.54
CA CYS A 439 9.41 0.39 8.53
C CYS A 439 8.67 1.69 8.21
N LEU A 440 8.63 2.01 6.92
CA LEU A 440 7.78 3.03 6.31
C LEU A 440 6.30 2.89 6.70
N MET A 441 5.80 1.66 6.87
CA MET A 441 4.40 1.41 7.30
C MET A 441 4.12 1.85 8.74
N ARG A 442 5.18 2.08 9.54
CA ARG A 442 5.08 2.69 10.86
C ARG A 442 5.39 4.17 10.83
N ALA A 443 6.50 4.53 10.20
CA ALA A 443 6.99 5.90 10.19
C ALA A 443 7.06 6.37 8.74
N VAL A 444 6.02 7.10 8.30
CA VAL A 444 5.90 7.61 6.92
C VAL A 444 7.10 8.48 6.49
N THR A 445 7.81 9.07 7.45
CA THR A 445 9.04 9.86 7.20
C THR A 445 10.27 9.00 6.91
N THR A 446 10.19 7.69 7.13
CA THR A 446 11.26 6.74 6.81
C THR A 446 11.04 6.16 5.41
N PRO A 447 12.09 6.01 4.60
CA PRO A 447 11.90 5.68 3.20
C PRO A 447 11.83 4.18 2.90
N ASN A 448 12.15 3.32 3.86
CA ASN A 448 12.39 1.91 3.62
C ASN A 448 11.28 1.06 4.24
N PHE A 449 10.86 0.02 3.53
CA PHE A 449 10.13 -1.07 4.17
C PHE A 449 11.04 -1.85 5.10
N CYS A 450 10.48 -2.37 6.20
CA CYS A 450 11.17 -3.43 6.94
C CYS A 450 11.25 -4.70 6.06
N LYS A 451 12.09 -5.64 6.46
CA LYS A 451 12.33 -6.88 5.69
C LYS A 451 11.07 -7.71 5.46
N VAL A 452 10.10 -7.63 6.38
CA VAL A 452 8.80 -8.33 6.26
C VAL A 452 7.97 -7.72 5.14
N CYS A 453 7.83 -6.39 5.13
CA CYS A 453 7.13 -5.67 4.07
C CYS A 453 7.85 -5.79 2.73
N LEU A 454 9.20 -5.76 2.71
CA LEU A 454 9.99 -5.93 1.49
C LEU A 454 9.88 -7.35 0.90
N GLU A 455 9.94 -8.39 1.73
CA GLU A 455 9.68 -9.77 1.30
C GLU A 455 8.27 -9.90 0.71
N THR A 456 7.28 -9.26 1.34
CA THR A 456 5.89 -9.27 0.86
C THR A 456 5.75 -8.53 -0.47
N LEU A 457 6.43 -7.39 -0.64
CA LEU A 457 6.49 -6.65 -1.90
C LEU A 457 6.99 -7.55 -3.03
N TRP A 458 8.14 -8.21 -2.85
CA TRP A 458 8.67 -9.16 -3.81
C TRP A 458 7.66 -10.26 -4.17
N LEU A 459 7.12 -10.94 -3.15
CA LEU A 459 6.22 -12.07 -3.36
C LEU A 459 4.92 -11.66 -4.06
N ASN A 460 4.43 -10.45 -3.83
CA ASN A 460 3.20 -9.96 -4.46
C ASN A 460 3.43 -9.50 -5.90
N LEU A 461 4.53 -8.80 -6.20
CA LEU A 461 4.87 -8.44 -7.58
C LEU A 461 5.14 -9.67 -8.46
N LEU A 462 5.78 -10.70 -7.90
CA LEU A 462 6.02 -11.98 -8.59
C LEU A 462 4.76 -12.84 -8.79
N ARG A 463 3.56 -12.35 -8.41
CA ARG A 463 2.29 -13.00 -8.80
C ARG A 463 2.03 -12.87 -10.31
N ASN A 464 2.43 -11.73 -10.88
CA ASN A 464 2.12 -11.35 -12.26
C ASN A 464 3.37 -11.24 -13.15
N VAL A 465 4.56 -11.44 -12.58
CA VAL A 465 5.84 -11.31 -13.31
C VAL A 465 6.60 -12.62 -13.29
N THR A 466 7.17 -12.98 -14.44
CA THR A 466 8.06 -14.14 -14.63
C THR A 466 9.49 -13.69 -14.89
N PHE A 467 10.46 -14.54 -14.54
CA PHE A 467 11.88 -14.25 -14.77
C PHE A 467 12.34 -14.45 -16.22
N ILE A 468 11.48 -15.01 -17.09
CA ILE A 468 11.79 -15.30 -18.49
C ILE A 468 10.90 -14.41 -19.35
N ASP A 469 11.48 -13.42 -20.01
CA ASP A 469 10.76 -12.53 -20.92
C ASP A 469 10.42 -13.26 -22.24
N ASP A 470 11.36 -14.03 -22.80
CA ASP A 470 11.15 -14.79 -24.04
C ASP A 470 12.17 -15.94 -24.23
N ILE A 471 11.92 -16.76 -25.26
CA ILE A 471 12.92 -17.64 -25.87
C ILE A 471 13.03 -17.27 -27.34
N ASN A 472 14.19 -16.77 -27.73
CA ASN A 472 14.51 -16.38 -29.10
C ASN A 472 15.24 -17.51 -29.83
N GLU A 473 14.61 -18.01 -30.91
CA GLU A 473 15.19 -19.01 -31.80
C GLU A 473 16.00 -18.34 -32.93
N SER A 474 17.22 -18.82 -33.16
CA SER A 474 18.08 -18.35 -34.26
C SER A 474 18.95 -19.49 -34.81
N CYS A 475 19.60 -19.26 -35.95
CA CYS A 475 20.63 -20.15 -36.49
C CYS A 475 21.98 -19.45 -36.38
N SER A 476 22.97 -20.11 -35.78
CA SER A 476 24.33 -19.61 -35.63
C SER A 476 25.32 -20.60 -36.23
N GLN A 477 26.51 -20.12 -36.60
CA GLN A 477 27.59 -21.00 -37.04
C GLN A 477 28.14 -21.75 -35.82
N ARG A 478 28.30 -23.06 -35.96
CA ARG A 478 28.80 -23.92 -34.89
C ARG A 478 30.20 -23.47 -34.46
N SER A 479 30.42 -23.36 -33.15
CA SER A 479 31.65 -22.83 -32.57
C SER A 479 32.93 -23.60 -32.96
N ASP A 480 32.82 -24.89 -33.28
CA ASP A 480 33.91 -25.80 -33.68
C ASP A 480 33.99 -26.06 -35.21
N SER A 481 32.99 -25.64 -35.98
CA SER A 481 32.93 -25.83 -37.44
C SER A 481 32.01 -24.78 -38.06
N PRO A 482 32.56 -23.62 -38.47
CA PRO A 482 31.78 -22.48 -38.96
C PRO A 482 30.95 -22.76 -40.22
N SER A 483 31.22 -23.87 -40.93
CA SER A 483 30.46 -24.33 -42.09
C SER A 483 29.15 -25.05 -41.73
N ILE A 484 28.89 -25.31 -40.44
CA ILE A 484 27.68 -25.98 -39.96
C ILE A 484 26.82 -24.93 -39.25
N LEU A 485 25.56 -24.79 -39.69
CA LEU A 485 24.57 -24.00 -38.97
C LEU A 485 23.92 -24.86 -37.88
N VAL A 486 24.00 -24.40 -36.64
CA VAL A 486 23.29 -24.99 -35.51
C VAL A 486 22.18 -24.08 -35.05
N LYS A 487 21.07 -24.69 -34.63
CA LYS A 487 19.98 -23.95 -34.05
C LYS A 487 20.38 -23.51 -32.65
N THR A 488 20.01 -22.30 -32.27
CA THR A 488 20.33 -21.69 -30.99
C THR A 488 19.06 -21.17 -30.36
N LEU A 489 18.81 -21.53 -29.10
CA LEU A 489 17.78 -20.93 -28.27
C LEU A 489 18.44 -20.00 -27.26
N ARG A 490 18.01 -18.74 -27.23
CA ARG A 490 18.46 -17.72 -26.29
C ARG A 490 17.32 -17.34 -25.37
N LEU A 491 17.56 -17.40 -24.06
CA LEU A 491 16.64 -16.88 -23.05
C LEU A 491 16.78 -15.37 -22.95
N GLY A 492 15.68 -14.64 -23.15
CA GLY A 492 15.51 -13.30 -22.60
C GLY A 492 15.12 -13.42 -21.14
N LEU A 493 15.92 -12.86 -20.25
CA LEU A 493 15.68 -12.89 -18.81
C LEU A 493 15.42 -11.49 -18.29
N LEU A 494 14.60 -11.40 -17.25
CA LEU A 494 14.42 -10.17 -16.49
C LEU A 494 15.79 -9.75 -15.90
N PRO A 495 16.17 -8.45 -15.95
CA PRO A 495 17.51 -8.03 -15.58
C PRO A 495 17.71 -7.96 -14.05
N LEU A 496 17.62 -9.11 -13.37
CA LEU A 496 17.98 -9.33 -11.96
C LEU A 496 19.29 -10.11 -11.85
N ALA A 497 19.76 -10.32 -10.61
CA ALA A 497 21.00 -11.03 -10.33
C ALA A 497 22.18 -10.43 -11.11
N HIS A 498 22.97 -11.28 -11.76
CA HIS A 498 24.13 -10.87 -12.56
C HIS A 498 23.79 -10.07 -13.83
N LEU A 499 22.50 -9.85 -14.13
CA LEU A 499 22.03 -9.09 -15.29
C LEU A 499 21.60 -7.65 -14.95
N ARG A 500 21.73 -7.23 -13.69
CA ARG A 500 21.38 -5.86 -13.28
C ARG A 500 22.28 -4.83 -13.96
N ASN A 501 21.68 -3.71 -14.34
CA ASN A 501 22.40 -2.55 -14.89
C ASN A 501 23.07 -1.69 -13.80
N SER A 502 22.70 -1.88 -12.55
CA SER A 502 23.22 -1.15 -11.39
C SER A 502 23.42 -2.10 -10.22
N ASP A 503 24.50 -1.90 -9.49
CA ASP A 503 24.77 -2.66 -8.27
C ASP A 503 23.69 -2.37 -7.21
N ILE A 504 23.31 -3.41 -6.49
CA ILE A 504 22.44 -3.35 -5.33
C ILE A 504 23.13 -4.02 -4.14
N ILE A 505 22.61 -3.77 -2.93
CA ILE A 505 23.19 -4.31 -1.69
C ILE A 505 22.96 -5.84 -1.52
N PRO A 506 21.74 -6.39 -1.71
CA PRO A 506 21.50 -7.80 -1.41
C PRO A 506 22.12 -8.71 -2.48
N ASN A 507 22.56 -9.89 -2.05
CA ASN A 507 23.06 -10.91 -2.98
C ASN A 507 21.90 -11.57 -3.72
N GLU A 508 22.06 -11.73 -5.04
CA GLU A 508 21.07 -12.34 -5.91
C GLU A 508 21.70 -13.35 -6.88
N SER A 509 20.95 -14.37 -7.27
CA SER A 509 21.40 -15.34 -8.27
C SER A 509 20.25 -15.92 -9.09
N TYR A 510 20.59 -16.31 -10.33
CA TYR A 510 19.76 -17.17 -11.15
C TYR A 510 20.37 -18.57 -11.26
N THR A 511 19.52 -19.57 -11.15
CA THR A 511 19.85 -20.96 -11.53
C THR A 511 18.96 -21.37 -12.69
N ILE A 512 19.56 -21.84 -13.79
CA ILE A 512 18.85 -22.16 -15.04
C ILE A 512 18.97 -23.64 -15.34
N PHE A 513 17.84 -24.27 -15.63
CA PHE A 513 17.76 -25.67 -16.08
C PHE A 513 17.06 -25.76 -17.42
N TRP A 514 17.52 -26.67 -18.26
CA TRP A 514 16.90 -26.96 -19.56
C TRP A 514 16.42 -28.41 -19.62
N LYS A 515 15.29 -28.62 -20.29
CA LYS A 515 14.76 -29.93 -20.66
C LYS A 515 14.45 -29.96 -22.15
N LYS A 516 14.60 -31.13 -22.78
CA LYS A 516 14.07 -31.44 -24.11
C LYS A 516 13.10 -32.61 -24.00
N ASN A 517 11.87 -32.44 -24.45
CA ASN A 517 10.80 -33.46 -24.39
C ASN A 517 10.71 -34.09 -22.98
N GLY A 518 10.73 -33.24 -21.95
CA GLY A 518 10.73 -33.64 -20.53
C GLY A 518 12.04 -34.21 -19.97
N LYS A 519 13.07 -34.47 -20.78
CA LYS A 519 14.38 -34.97 -20.32
C LYS A 519 15.34 -33.83 -20.02
N ALA A 520 15.92 -33.82 -18.83
CA ALA A 520 16.90 -32.81 -18.44
C ALA A 520 18.13 -32.80 -19.37
N LEU A 521 18.68 -31.61 -19.58
CA LEU A 521 19.93 -31.38 -20.32
C LEU A 521 20.98 -30.77 -19.39
N PRO A 522 21.64 -31.56 -18.52
CA PRO A 522 22.53 -31.05 -17.48
C PRO A 522 23.73 -30.24 -18.02
N GLN A 523 24.17 -30.53 -19.25
CA GLN A 523 25.26 -29.81 -19.91
C GLN A 523 24.96 -28.32 -20.15
N TYR A 524 23.69 -27.93 -20.15
CA TYR A 524 23.26 -26.55 -20.33
C TYR A 524 22.84 -25.86 -19.01
N THR A 525 23.17 -26.44 -17.86
CA THR A 525 22.90 -25.81 -16.56
C THR A 525 23.54 -24.42 -16.50
N ASN A 526 22.77 -23.42 -16.06
CA ASN A 526 23.15 -22.00 -15.98
C ASN A 526 23.55 -21.36 -17.33
N LYS A 527 23.16 -21.95 -18.46
CA LYS A 527 23.34 -21.35 -19.78
C LYS A 527 22.09 -20.59 -20.20
N THR A 528 22.27 -19.32 -20.58
CA THR A 528 21.22 -18.49 -21.21
C THR A 528 21.11 -18.72 -22.71
N VAL A 529 22.09 -19.40 -23.30
CA VAL A 529 22.14 -19.75 -24.72
C VAL A 529 22.50 -21.22 -24.84
N ILE A 530 21.69 -21.98 -25.58
CA ILE A 530 21.96 -23.39 -25.88
C ILE A 530 22.06 -23.60 -27.39
N GLU A 531 23.09 -24.30 -27.81
CA GLU A 531 23.23 -24.81 -29.18
C GLU A 531 22.59 -26.19 -29.24
N ILE A 532 21.63 -26.42 -30.14
CA ILE A 532 20.92 -27.68 -30.29
C ILE A 532 21.32 -28.38 -31.59
N GLU A 533 21.68 -29.67 -31.50
CA GLU A 533 22.17 -30.49 -32.62
C GLU A 533 21.04 -30.92 -33.60
N GLU A 534 21.43 -31.46 -34.77
CA GLU A 534 20.63 -31.64 -36.00
C GLU A 534 19.26 -32.34 -35.82
N ASP A 535 19.08 -33.24 -34.85
CA ASP A 535 17.78 -33.80 -34.43
C ASP A 535 16.95 -32.80 -33.58
N SER A 536 17.02 -31.53 -33.97
CA SER A 536 16.69 -30.29 -33.26
C SER A 536 15.20 -30.05 -32.96
N VAL A 537 14.30 -30.81 -33.58
CA VAL A 537 12.85 -30.66 -33.39
C VAL A 537 12.45 -31.21 -32.02
N GLY A 538 11.57 -30.47 -31.36
CA GLY A 538 10.98 -30.91 -30.10
C GLY A 538 10.64 -29.75 -29.18
N GLU A 539 10.11 -30.14 -28.03
CA GLU A 539 9.74 -29.23 -26.97
C GLU A 539 10.95 -28.95 -26.08
N TYR A 540 11.32 -27.68 -25.96
CA TYR A 540 12.37 -27.23 -25.06
C TYR A 540 11.75 -26.42 -23.94
N THR A 541 12.11 -26.76 -22.70
CA THR A 541 11.61 -26.08 -21.51
C THR A 541 12.78 -25.50 -20.75
N ALA A 542 12.73 -24.20 -20.49
CA ALA A 542 13.67 -23.51 -19.61
C ALA A 542 13.00 -23.24 -18.27
N THR A 543 13.68 -23.60 -17.19
CA THR A 543 13.27 -23.30 -15.83
C THR A 543 14.30 -22.37 -15.19
N VAL A 544 13.87 -21.22 -14.68
CA VAL A 544 14.73 -20.23 -14.03
C VAL A 544 14.29 -20.09 -12.58
N LYS A 545 15.22 -20.32 -11.65
CA LYS A 545 15.03 -20.09 -10.22
C LYS A 545 15.79 -18.84 -9.80
N PHE A 546 15.12 -17.97 -9.07
CA PHE A 546 15.68 -16.76 -8.48
C PHE A 546 15.93 -16.95 -6.99
N SER A 547 17.03 -16.38 -6.50
CA SER A 547 17.34 -16.34 -5.06
C SER A 547 17.83 -14.94 -4.71
N THR A 548 17.34 -14.40 -3.59
CA THR A 548 17.75 -13.13 -3.00
C THR A 548 17.72 -13.23 -1.48
N GLU A 549 18.59 -12.49 -0.78
CA GLU A 549 18.60 -12.42 0.69
C GLU A 549 17.35 -11.72 1.27
N GLU A 550 16.60 -11.01 0.43
CA GLU A 550 15.38 -10.28 0.80
C GLU A 550 14.14 -11.19 0.92
N ILE A 551 14.25 -12.46 0.52
CA ILE A 551 13.15 -13.43 0.58
C ILE A 551 13.67 -14.69 1.29
N ARG A 552 13.12 -14.99 2.46
CA ARG A 552 13.40 -16.18 3.29
C ARG A 552 12.29 -17.22 3.21
N ILE A 553 11.07 -16.81 2.87
CA ILE A 553 9.95 -17.72 2.63
C ILE A 553 10.22 -18.50 1.35
N ASN A 554 10.17 -19.83 1.45
CA ASN A 554 10.18 -20.68 0.26
C ASN A 554 8.86 -20.51 -0.49
N SER A 555 8.93 -20.08 -1.75
CA SER A 555 7.75 -19.80 -2.57
C SER A 555 7.93 -20.32 -3.99
N PRO A 556 6.90 -20.96 -4.59
CA PRO A 556 6.95 -21.36 -5.99
C PRO A 556 7.06 -20.16 -6.94
N ARG A 557 6.76 -18.93 -6.48
CA ARG A 557 6.92 -17.69 -7.26
C ARG A 557 8.38 -17.32 -7.54
N LEU A 558 9.33 -17.96 -6.87
CA LEU A 558 10.76 -17.80 -7.13
C LEU A 558 11.25 -18.68 -8.28
N GLU A 559 10.34 -19.29 -9.03
CA GLU A 559 10.62 -20.14 -10.16
C GLU A 559 9.69 -19.79 -11.34
N SER A 560 10.26 -19.65 -12.53
CA SER A 560 9.51 -19.48 -13.77
C SER A 560 9.90 -20.57 -14.76
N GLU A 561 8.93 -21.06 -15.52
CA GLU A 561 9.14 -22.05 -16.56
C GLU A 561 8.51 -21.56 -17.87
N LEU A 562 9.27 -21.61 -18.97
CA LEU A 562 8.80 -21.28 -20.31
C LEU A 562 9.14 -22.41 -21.27
N THR A 563 8.15 -22.83 -22.04
CA THR A 563 8.26 -23.89 -23.04
C THR A 563 8.21 -23.31 -24.45
N TYR A 564 9.13 -23.73 -25.29
CA TYR A 564 9.28 -23.31 -26.67
C TYR A 564 9.35 -24.53 -27.59
N GLN A 565 8.60 -24.49 -28.69
CA GLN A 565 8.55 -25.59 -29.67
C GLN A 565 9.45 -25.29 -30.86
N VAL A 566 10.51 -26.08 -31.02
CA VAL A 566 11.35 -26.04 -32.21
C VAL A 566 10.74 -26.94 -33.27
N VAL A 567 10.27 -26.36 -34.37
CA VAL A 567 9.48 -27.08 -35.39
C VAL A 567 10.30 -27.54 -36.61
N GLU A 568 11.42 -26.89 -36.90
CA GLU A 568 12.30 -27.27 -38.01
C GLU A 568 13.78 -27.03 -37.69
N PRO A 569 14.72 -27.80 -38.28
CA PRO A 569 16.16 -27.52 -38.15
C PRO A 569 16.58 -26.24 -38.89
N CYS A 570 17.83 -25.82 -38.71
CA CYS A 570 18.40 -24.77 -39.56
C CYS A 570 18.48 -25.26 -41.02
N LYS A 571 17.95 -24.46 -41.95
CA LYS A 571 18.09 -24.74 -43.38
C LYS A 571 19.45 -24.23 -43.84
N ASP A 572 20.25 -25.13 -44.39
CA ASP A 572 21.47 -24.76 -45.10
C ASP A 572 21.05 -24.06 -46.40
N SER A 573 21.35 -22.77 -46.55
CA SER A 573 21.06 -22.03 -47.78
C SER A 573 22.07 -22.45 -48.85
N ARG A 574 21.86 -23.63 -49.45
CA ARG A 574 22.55 -24.06 -50.67
C ARG A 574 21.61 -24.05 -51.85
#